data_AF-A0A7L2ES29-F1
#
_entry.id   AF-A0A7L2ES29-F1
#
_cell.length_a   1.000
_cell.length_b   1.000
_cell.length_c   1.000
_cell.angle_alpha   90.00
_cell.angle_beta   90.00
_cell.angle_gamma   90.00
#
_symmetry.space_group_name_H-M   'P 1'
#
loop_
_entity.id
_entity.type
_entity.pdbx_description
1 polymer ?
#
loop_
_entity_poly.entity_id
_entity_poly.type
_entity_poly.pdbx_seq_one_letter_code
_entity_poly.pdbx_strand_id
1 'polypeptide(L)'
;ASTFPAKLWWLVNSPRVCSVRWDSQGQGLLINGSLFERELLSPGGAYTAAPDFFRVMQFCSSVCQLYRYGFHKVPGRAGEAVPGEARGWLHYSHPWHRRDRP
;
A
#
# COMPACT_ATOMS: atom_id res chain seq x y z
N ALA A 1 2.20 -12.30 16.88
CA ALA A 1 2.01 -10.85 16.62
C ALA A 1 2.41 -10.56 15.17
N SER A 2 1.45 -10.27 14.30
CA SER A 2 1.74 -9.89 12.91
C SER A 2 2.30 -8.45 12.90
N THR A 3 3.56 -8.29 12.52
CA THR A 3 4.23 -6.99 12.38
C THR A 3 3.63 -6.19 11.23
N PHE A 4 3.84 -4.87 11.19
CA PHE A 4 3.35 -4.00 10.11
C PHE A 4 3.72 -4.51 8.70
N PRO A 5 4.96 -4.98 8.43
CA PRO A 5 5.32 -5.53 7.12
C PRO A 5 4.50 -6.76 6.73
N ALA A 6 4.21 -7.67 7.66
CA ALA A 6 3.39 -8.85 7.40
C ALA A 6 1.93 -8.48 7.07
N LYS A 7 1.37 -7.50 7.79
CA LYS A 7 0.03 -6.98 7.51
C LYS A 7 -0.03 -6.26 6.16
N LEU A 8 1.00 -5.49 5.82
CA LEU A 8 1.15 -4.81 4.54
C LEU A 8 1.27 -5.81 3.39
N TRP A 9 2.09 -6.85 3.54
CA TRP A 9 2.22 -7.92 2.55
C TRP A 9 0.88 -8.61 2.28
N TRP A 10 0.12 -8.95 3.33
CA TRP A 10 -1.21 -9.52 3.17
C TRP A 10 -2.19 -8.55 2.49
N LEU A 11 -2.13 -7.27 2.85
CA LEU A 11 -2.97 -6.22 2.26
C LEU A 11 -2.75 -6.11 0.74
N VAL A 12 -1.49 -6.09 0.31
CA VAL A 12 -1.09 -5.95 -1.11
C VAL A 12 -1.45 -7.21 -1.92
N ASN A 13 -1.42 -8.38 -1.28
CA ASN A 13 -1.78 -9.64 -1.94
C ASN A 13 -3.30 -9.91 -1.94
N SER A 14 -4.10 -9.07 -1.29
CA SER A 14 -5.54 -9.22 -1.30
C SER A 14 -6.14 -8.66 -2.60
N PRO A 15 -6.87 -9.45 -3.40
CA PRO A 15 -7.47 -8.99 -4.65
C PRO A 15 -8.61 -7.97 -4.43
N ARG A 16 -9.03 -7.76 -3.18
CA ARG A 16 -10.11 -6.84 -2.80
C ARG A 16 -9.61 -5.43 -2.52
N VAL A 17 -8.30 -5.22 -2.39
CA VAL A 17 -7.69 -3.92 -2.12
C VAL A 17 -7.09 -3.43 -3.43
N CYS A 18 -7.73 -2.44 -4.05
CA CYS A 18 -7.21 -1.85 -5.28
C CYS A 18 -6.31 -0.65 -4.98
N SER A 19 -6.36 -0.08 -3.77
CA SER A 19 -5.56 1.07 -3.36
C SER A 19 -4.06 0.79 -3.16
N VAL A 20 -3.67 -0.48 -2.99
CA VAL A 20 -2.28 -0.89 -2.78
C VAL A 20 -1.94 -2.04 -3.72
N ARG A 21 -0.85 -1.92 -4.48
CA ARG A 21 -0.42 -2.95 -5.46
C ARG A 21 1.10 -3.08 -5.50
N TRP A 22 1.58 -4.22 -5.98
CA TRP A 22 2.98 -4.38 -6.36
C TRP A 22 3.27 -3.57 -7.63
N ASP A 23 4.49 -3.04 -7.75
CA ASP A 23 5.00 -2.55 -9.01
C ASP A 23 5.17 -3.69 -10.02
N SER A 24 5.40 -3.35 -11.29
CA SER A 24 5.59 -4.33 -12.37
C SER A 24 6.74 -5.31 -12.11
N GLN A 25 7.71 -4.93 -11.27
CA GLN A 25 8.87 -5.72 -10.91
C GLN A 25 8.70 -6.53 -9.61
N GLY A 26 7.60 -6.34 -8.86
CA GLY A 26 7.39 -6.96 -7.54
C GLY A 26 8.40 -6.55 -6.47
N GLN A 27 9.12 -5.44 -6.69
CA GLN A 27 10.18 -4.90 -5.82
C GLN A 27 9.74 -3.64 -5.09
N GLY A 28 8.64 -3.04 -5.52
CA GLY A 28 8.08 -1.82 -4.96
C GLY A 28 6.57 -1.91 -4.75
N LEU A 29 6.07 -0.99 -3.95
CA LEU A 29 4.68 -0.84 -3.58
C LEU A 29 4.13 0.44 -4.18
N LEU A 30 2.98 0.32 -4.83
CA LEU A 30 2.18 1.43 -5.33
C LEU A 30 1.03 1.63 -4.37
N ILE A 31 0.88 2.85 -3.86
CA ILE A 31 -0.17 3.19 -2.91
C ILE A 31 -0.91 4.43 -3.41
N ASN A 32 -2.22 4.32 -3.59
CA ASN A 32 -3.10 5.44 -3.92
C ASN A 32 -3.82 5.91 -2.65
N GLY A 33 -3.45 7.08 -2.13
CA GLY A 33 -3.99 7.59 -0.87
C GLY A 33 -5.50 7.86 -0.93
N SER A 34 -5.99 8.44 -2.02
CA SER A 34 -7.41 8.75 -2.19
C SER A 34 -8.27 7.49 -2.29
N LEU A 35 -7.80 6.45 -2.98
CA LEU A 35 -8.47 5.15 -3.01
C LEU A 35 -8.35 4.43 -1.66
N PHE A 36 -7.21 4.55 -0.98
CA PHE A 36 -6.98 3.91 0.32
C PHE A 36 -7.97 4.39 1.37
N GLU A 37 -8.13 5.71 1.49
CA GLU A 37 -9.12 6.31 2.40
C GLU A 37 -10.53 5.89 2.02
N ARG A 38 -10.86 5.84 0.72
CA ARG A 38 -12.18 5.41 0.26
C ARG A 38 -12.46 3.92 0.51
N GLU A 39 -11.47 3.04 0.36
CA GLU A 39 -11.63 1.60 0.55
C GLU A 39 -11.64 1.20 2.02
N LEU A 40 -10.79 1.82 2.85
CA LEU A 40 -10.56 1.44 4.24
C LEU A 40 -11.30 2.31 5.27
N LEU A 41 -11.47 3.61 5.01
CA LEU A 41 -12.11 4.54 5.95
C LEU A 41 -13.59 4.77 5.65
N SER A 42 -14.09 4.44 4.45
CA SER A 42 -15.51 4.63 4.15
C SER A 42 -16.36 3.60 4.90
N PRO A 43 -17.40 4.02 5.64
CA PRO A 43 -18.34 3.10 6.26
C PRO A 43 -19.13 2.38 5.15
N GLY A 44 -18.81 1.10 4.91
CA GLY A 44 -19.33 0.33 3.77
C GLY A 44 -18.35 0.11 2.62
N GLY A 45 -17.09 0.53 2.76
CA GLY A 45 -16.02 0.22 1.81
C GLY A 45 -15.86 -1.30 1.60
N ALA A 46 -15.36 -1.69 0.42
CA ALA A 46 -15.27 -3.08 -0.03
C ALA A 46 -14.46 -4.02 0.89
N TYR A 47 -13.79 -3.46 1.91
CA TYR A 47 -12.87 -4.15 2.78
C TYR A 47 -13.29 -4.09 4.26
N THR A 48 -14.47 -4.63 4.57
CA THR A 48 -14.96 -4.86 5.96
C THR A 48 -14.14 -5.90 6.74
N ALA A 49 -13.31 -6.69 6.05
CA ALA A 49 -12.39 -7.68 6.60
C ALA A 49 -10.92 -7.21 6.65
N ALA A 50 -10.67 -5.92 6.41
CA ALA A 50 -9.35 -5.34 6.68
C ALA A 50 -9.00 -5.58 8.16
N PRO A 51 -7.74 -5.88 8.49
CA PRO A 51 -7.29 -5.86 9.88
C PRO A 51 -7.70 -4.53 10.51
N ASP A 52 -8.36 -4.55 11.67
CA ASP A 52 -8.85 -3.34 12.36
C ASP A 52 -7.76 -2.26 12.46
N PHE A 53 -6.51 -2.71 12.54
CA PHE A 53 -5.31 -1.88 12.44
C PHE A 53 -5.33 -0.86 11.30
N PHE A 54 -5.71 -1.24 10.08
CA PHE A 54 -5.76 -0.31 8.93
C PHE A 54 -7.03 0.54 8.91
N ARG A 55 -8.13 0.04 9.50
CA ARG A 55 -9.39 0.77 9.61
C ARG A 55 -9.29 1.93 10.60
N VAL A 56 -8.50 1.75 11.65
CA VAL A 56 -8.23 2.76 12.69
C VAL A 56 -7.10 3.72 12.25
N MET A 57 -6.24 3.31 11.32
CA MET A 57 -5.11 4.11 10.88
C MET A 57 -5.43 4.99 9.67
N GLN A 58 -5.30 6.30 9.87
CA GLN A 58 -5.28 7.30 8.80
C GLN A 58 -4.12 7.03 7.82
N PHE A 59 -4.30 7.41 6.56
CA PHE A 59 -3.29 7.25 5.50
C PHE A 59 -1.92 7.84 5.88
N CYS A 60 -1.89 9.02 6.49
CA CYS A 60 -0.64 9.63 6.96
C CYS A 60 0.11 8.74 7.96
N SER A 61 -0.61 8.05 8.84
CA SER A 61 0.00 7.17 9.84
C SER A 61 0.56 5.89 9.21
N SER A 62 -0.09 5.34 8.18
CA SER A 62 0.47 4.18 7.45
C SER A 62 1.72 4.58 6.66
N VAL A 63 1.74 5.78 6.07
CA VAL A 63 2.93 6.37 5.45
C VAL A 63 4.06 6.59 6.45
N CYS A 64 3.77 7.12 7.64
CA CYS A 64 4.77 7.24 8.70
C CYS A 64 5.36 5.88 9.09
N GLN A 65 4.55 4.82 9.13
CA GLN A 65 5.07 3.47 9.38
C GLN A 65 5.93 2.96 8.22
N LEU A 66 5.57 3.20 6.96
CA LEU A 66 6.44 2.90 5.82
C LEU A 66 7.82 3.52 6.00
N TYR A 67 7.90 4.82 6.30
CA TYR A 67 9.18 5.49 6.56
C TYR A 67 9.92 4.89 7.76
N ARG A 68 9.21 4.53 8.84
CA ARG A 68 9.80 3.91 10.05
C ARG A 68 10.41 2.54 9.77
N TYR A 69 9.83 1.79 8.83
CA TYR A 69 10.34 0.48 8.40
C TYR A 69 11.34 0.59 7.22
N GLY A 70 11.76 1.81 6.84
CA GLY A 70 12.80 2.03 5.83
C GLY A 70 12.31 2.07 4.38
N PHE A 71 10.98 2.07 4.16
CA PHE A 71 10.44 2.31 2.82
C PHE A 71 10.71 3.76 2.42
N HIS A 72 11.15 3.97 1.18
CA HIS A 72 11.40 5.29 0.64
C HIS A 72 10.55 5.52 -0.61
N LYS A 73 10.04 6.74 -0.75
CA LYS A 73 9.24 7.13 -1.92
C LYS A 73 10.15 7.29 -3.14
N VAL A 74 9.82 6.65 -4.25
CA VAL A 74 10.52 6.76 -5.53
C VAL A 74 9.74 7.71 -6.44
N PRO A 75 10.19 8.97 -6.62
CA PRO A 75 9.51 9.92 -7.49
C PRO A 75 9.59 9.48 -8.97
N GLY A 76 8.56 9.82 -9.76
CA GLY A 76 8.51 9.57 -11.21
C GLY A 76 8.15 8.14 -11.63
N ARG A 77 8.39 7.14 -10.77
CA ARG A 77 8.19 5.71 -11.12
C ARG A 77 6.74 5.22 -10.98
N ALA A 78 5.87 6.00 -10.36
CA ALA A 78 4.45 5.63 -10.22
C ALA A 78 3.69 5.66 -11.55
N GLY A 79 4.02 6.60 -12.45
CA GLY A 79 3.36 6.72 -13.75
C GLY A 79 3.81 5.69 -14.78
N GLU A 80 4.99 5.11 -14.60
CA GLU A 80 5.47 3.98 -15.39
C GLU A 80 4.75 2.68 -15.01
N ALA A 81 4.46 2.52 -13.72
CA ALA A 81 3.82 1.31 -13.22
C ALA A 81 2.31 1.27 -13.47
N VAL A 82 1.64 2.43 -13.58
CA VAL A 82 0.21 2.51 -13.95
C VAL A 82 -0.02 3.62 -14.99
N PRO A 83 0.16 3.31 -16.29
CA PRO A 83 -0.08 4.26 -17.37
C PRO A 83 -1.54 4.75 -17.35
N GLY A 84 -1.75 6.08 -17.36
CA GLY A 84 -3.09 6.68 -17.34
C GLY A 84 -3.68 6.95 -15.95
N GLU A 85 -3.17 6.31 -14.89
CA GLU A 85 -3.62 6.56 -13.51
C GLU A 85 -2.57 7.29 -12.66
N ALA A 86 -1.41 7.66 -13.20
CA ALA A 86 -0.27 8.23 -12.47
C ALA A 86 -0.59 9.33 -11.42
N ARG A 87 -1.70 10.06 -11.60
CA ARG A 87 -2.17 11.06 -10.64
C ARG A 87 -2.71 10.40 -9.38
N GLY A 88 -1.93 10.44 -8.30
CA GLY A 88 -2.35 10.03 -6.96
C GLY A 88 -1.73 8.72 -6.46
N TRP A 89 -1.04 7.98 -7.34
CA TRP A 89 -0.25 6.81 -6.94
C TRP A 89 1.14 7.22 -6.47
N LEU A 90 1.54 6.68 -5.32
CA LEU A 90 2.85 6.87 -4.71
C LEU A 90 3.61 5.55 -4.78
N HIS A 91 4.80 5.57 -5.37
CA HIS A 91 5.69 4.42 -5.40
C HIS A 91 6.60 4.46 -4.16
N TYR A 92 6.58 3.40 -3.35
CA TYR A 92 7.50 3.12 -2.26
C TYR A 92 8.36 1.91 -2.57
N SER A 93 9.67 1.97 -2.35
CA SER A 93 10.57 0.83 -2.52
C SER A 93 11.19 0.44 -1.18
N HIS A 94 11.43 -0.86 -1.00
CA HIS A 94 12.19 -1.39 0.13
C HIS A 94 13.02 -2.61 -0.30
N PRO A 95 14.35 -2.63 -0.06
CA PRO A 95 15.24 -3.68 -0.58
C PRO A 95 14.85 -5.10 -0.16
N TRP A 96 14.27 -5.24 1.02
CA TRP A 96 13.90 -6.52 1.64
C TRP A 96 12.41 -6.86 1.54
N HIS A 97 11.57 -5.95 1.03
CA HIS A 97 10.15 -6.21 0.88
C HIS A 97 9.87 -6.55 -0.59
N ARG A 98 9.77 -7.83 -0.88
CA ARG A 98 9.54 -8.34 -2.24
C ARG A 98 8.29 -9.20 -2.25
N ARG A 99 7.58 -9.22 -3.37
CA ARG A 99 6.41 -10.09 -3.53
C ARG A 99 6.71 -11.54 -3.17
N ASP A 100 7.89 -12.02 -3.57
CA ASP A 100 8.32 -13.40 -3.37
C ASP A 100 8.92 -13.70 -1.99
N ARG A 101 8.98 -12.70 -1.08
CA ARG A 101 9.53 -12.86 0.28
C ARG A 101 8.61 -12.23 1.34
N PRO A 102 7.76 -13.03 2.01
CA PRO A 102 6.85 -12.55 3.06
C PRO A 102 7.57 -12.06 4.33
#